data_AF-A0A4P6AJC8-F1
#
_entry.id   AF-A0A4P6AJC8-F1
#
_cell.length_a   1.000
_cell.length_b   1.000
_cell.length_c   1.000
_cell.angle_alpha   90.00
_cell.angle_beta   90.00
_cell.angle_gamma   90.00
#
_symmetry.space_group_name_H-M   'P 1'
#
loop_
_entity.id
_entity.type
_entity.pdbx_description
1 polymer ?
#
loop_
_entity_poly.entity_id
_entity_poly.type
_entity_poly.pdbx_seq_one_letter_code
_entity_poly.pdbx_strand_id
1 'polypeptide(L)'
;MLEQLTDNTLCWFMLVVAWFAYQQIFTLFSTRQQIAGVPDSEKEHTKREMLPSVLVGALPLMGLLGTISSLQVSFSGMMTQGVDSQVVTGGIADALFTTQLGLVLAVPGWLMLMGASSAVKRTIAREAKSW
;
A
#
# COMPACT_ATOMS: atom_id res chain seq x y z
N MET A 1 -1.42 22.46 -3.40
CA MET A 1 -0.78 21.14 -3.20
C MET A 1 -1.10 20.54 -1.83
N LEU A 2 -0.81 21.21 -0.70
CA LEU A 2 -1.14 20.69 0.64
C LEU A 2 -2.64 20.76 1.00
N GLU A 3 -3.41 21.69 0.41
CA GLU A 3 -4.86 21.77 0.66
C GLU A 3 -5.65 20.62 0.00
N GLN A 4 -5.26 20.14 -1.19
CA GLN A 4 -5.86 18.94 -1.82
C GLN A 4 -5.60 17.65 -1.00
N LEU A 5 -4.47 17.60 -0.28
CA LEU A 5 -4.16 16.51 0.66
C LEU A 5 -5.06 16.53 1.91
N THR A 6 -5.56 17.69 2.31
CA THR A 6 -6.34 17.85 3.54
C THR A 6 -7.85 17.81 3.32
N ASP A 7 -8.33 18.20 2.13
CA ASP A 7 -9.75 18.28 1.83
C ASP A 7 -10.37 16.91 1.42
N ASN A 8 -9.52 15.94 1.05
CA ASN A 8 -9.98 14.67 0.49
C ASN A 8 -9.92 13.52 1.52
N THR A 9 -11.08 13.17 2.09
CA THR A 9 -11.27 12.09 3.08
C THR A 9 -10.63 10.76 2.65
N LEU A 10 -10.56 10.51 1.34
CA LEU A 10 -9.98 9.31 0.75
C LEU A 10 -8.45 9.21 0.99
N CYS A 11 -7.72 10.32 0.90
CA CYS A 11 -6.27 10.34 1.16
C CYS A 11 -5.97 9.98 2.62
N TRP A 12 -6.79 10.47 3.56
CA TRP A 12 -6.68 10.08 4.96
C TRP A 12 -6.92 8.59 5.17
N PHE A 13 -7.95 8.03 4.54
CA PHE A 13 -8.19 6.58 4.57
C PHE A 13 -7.01 5.77 4.03
N MET A 14 -6.42 6.20 2.91
CA MET A 14 -5.23 5.56 2.35
C MET A 14 -4.04 5.59 3.30
N LEU A 15 -3.79 6.73 3.95
CA LEU A 15 -2.69 6.86 4.90
C LEU A 15 -2.89 5.99 6.14
N VAL A 16 -4.13 5.90 6.64
CA VAL A 16 -4.47 4.99 7.76
C VAL A 16 -4.26 3.53 7.34
N VAL A 17 -4.71 3.13 6.15
CA VAL A 17 -4.50 1.78 5.62
C VAL A 17 -3.01 1.49 5.42
N ALA A 18 -2.25 2.44 4.83
CA ALA A 18 -0.80 2.32 4.68
C ALA A 18 -0.11 2.16 6.02
N TRP A 19 -0.42 3.04 6.97
CA TRP A 19 0.14 2.99 8.33
C TRP A 19 -0.16 1.66 9.00
N PHE A 20 -1.42 1.20 8.95
CA PHE A 20 -1.82 -0.08 9.50
C PHE A 20 -1.09 -1.26 8.82
N ALA A 21 -0.94 -1.23 7.48
CA ALA A 21 -0.17 -2.23 6.75
C ALA A 21 1.31 -2.23 7.19
N TYR A 22 1.94 -1.06 7.34
CA TYR A 22 3.31 -0.94 7.82
C TYR A 22 3.47 -1.41 9.27
N GLN A 23 2.52 -1.09 10.15
CA GLN A 23 2.50 -1.61 11.52
C GLN A 23 2.44 -3.15 11.53
N GLN A 24 1.60 -3.76 10.69
CA GLN A 24 1.51 -5.23 10.56
C GLN A 24 2.79 -5.86 9.99
N ILE A 25 3.45 -5.19 9.03
CA ILE A 25 4.74 -5.65 8.50
C ILE A 25 5.82 -5.59 9.59
N PHE A 26 5.83 -4.53 10.40
CA PHE A 26 6.79 -4.34 11.47
C PHE A 26 6.61 -5.35 12.61
N THR A 27 5.37 -5.70 12.99
CA THR A 27 5.11 -6.75 13.97
C THR A 27 5.56 -8.12 13.46
N LEU A 28 5.35 -8.40 12.17
CA LEU A 28 5.86 -9.61 11.51
C LEU A 28 7.39 -9.66 11.52
N PHE A 29 8.05 -8.53 11.25
CA PHE A 29 9.51 -8.40 11.28
C PHE A 29 10.07 -8.65 12.70
N SER A 30 9.47 -8.04 13.73
CA SER A 30 9.88 -8.20 15.12
C SER A 30 9.62 -9.62 15.65
N THR A 31 8.55 -10.28 15.19
CA THR A 31 8.23 -11.66 15.56
C THR A 31 9.16 -12.66 14.85
N ARG A 32 9.53 -12.43 13.58
CA ARG A 32 10.45 -13.30 12.84
C ARG A 32 11.87 -13.33 13.42
N GLN A 33 12.35 -12.23 14.02
CA GLN A 33 13.66 -12.23 14.67
C GLN A 33 13.70 -13.14 15.91
N GLN A 34 12.58 -13.31 16.62
CA GLN A 34 12.49 -14.22 17.78
C GLN A 34 12.28 -15.69 17.38
N ILE A 35 11.60 -15.98 16.26
CA ILE A 35 11.28 -17.35 15.82
C ILE A 35 12.42 -18.02 15.03
N ALA A 36 13.47 -17.28 14.64
CA ALA A 36 14.66 -17.83 13.97
C ALA A 36 15.47 -18.86 14.78
N GLY A 37 15.01 -19.25 15.98
CA GLY A 37 15.57 -20.32 16.81
C GLY A 37 14.72 -21.59 16.92
N VAL A 38 13.56 -21.72 16.24
CA VAL A 38 12.68 -22.91 16.33
C VAL A 38 12.45 -23.52 14.92
N PRO A 39 12.92 -24.75 14.66
CA PRO A 39 12.96 -25.33 13.29
C PRO A 39 11.63 -25.82 12.69
N ASP A 40 10.49 -25.79 13.40
CA ASP A 40 9.24 -26.47 12.97
C ASP A 40 8.11 -25.55 12.46
N SER A 41 8.44 -24.39 11.86
CA SER A 41 7.46 -23.32 11.60
C SER A 41 7.03 -23.11 10.13
N GLU A 42 7.26 -24.06 9.22
CA GLU A 42 7.07 -23.82 7.77
C GLU A 42 5.60 -23.53 7.35
N LYS A 43 4.60 -24.00 8.11
CA LYS A 43 3.18 -23.90 7.71
C LYS A 43 2.41 -22.70 8.30
N GLU A 44 2.87 -22.11 9.40
CA GLU A 44 2.18 -20.95 10.00
C GLU A 44 2.63 -19.62 9.39
N HIS A 45 3.83 -19.57 8.82
CA HIS A 45 4.43 -18.38 8.25
C HIS A 45 3.64 -17.78 7.06
N THR A 46 3.05 -18.62 6.21
CA THR A 46 2.29 -18.16 5.02
C THR A 46 1.01 -17.43 5.40
N LYS A 47 0.33 -17.83 6.48
CA LYS A 47 -0.92 -17.18 6.91
C LYS A 47 -0.70 -15.78 7.47
N ARG A 48 0.37 -15.56 8.24
CA ARG A 48 0.64 -14.26 8.87
C ARG A 48 1.03 -13.19 7.84
N GLU A 49 1.71 -13.58 6.77
CA GLU A 49 2.15 -12.66 5.70
C GLU A 49 1.03 -12.32 4.70
N MET A 50 -0.05 -13.09 4.68
CA MET A 50 -1.16 -12.88 3.75
C MET A 50 -1.88 -11.55 3.99
N LEU A 51 -2.17 -11.19 5.25
CA LEU A 51 -2.86 -9.95 5.60
C LEU A 51 -2.10 -8.68 5.15
N PRO A 52 -0.83 -8.46 5.55
CA PRO A 52 -0.10 -7.27 5.12
C PRO A 52 0.11 -7.23 3.60
N SER A 53 0.32 -8.38 2.94
CA SER A 53 0.45 -8.44 1.48
C SER A 53 -0.82 -7.96 0.76
N VAL A 54 -1.99 -8.41 1.22
CA VAL A 54 -3.28 -7.97 0.67
C VAL A 54 -3.52 -6.48 0.93
N LEU A 55 -3.20 -5.98 2.12
CA LEU A 55 -3.34 -4.55 2.44
C LEU A 55 -2.45 -3.68 1.54
N VAL A 56 -1.17 -4.03 1.40
CA VAL A 56 -0.24 -3.33 0.49
C VAL A 56 -0.73 -3.38 -0.96
N GLY A 57 -1.26 -4.53 -1.40
CA GLY A 57 -1.86 -4.67 -2.73
C GLY A 57 -3.17 -3.88 -2.93
N ALA A 58 -3.87 -3.54 -1.86
CA ALA A 58 -5.08 -2.72 -1.92
C ALA A 58 -4.81 -1.23 -2.09
N LEU A 59 -3.62 -0.73 -1.69
CA LEU A 59 -3.26 0.69 -1.78
C LEU A 59 -3.28 1.26 -3.21
N PRO A 60 -2.71 0.61 -4.24
CA PRO A 60 -2.81 1.06 -5.62
C PRO A 60 -4.26 1.04 -6.15
N LEU A 61 -5.06 0.05 -5.72
CA LEU A 61 -6.47 -0.06 -6.09
C LEU A 61 -7.31 1.08 -5.49
N MET A 62 -7.02 1.46 -4.23
CA MET A 62 -7.58 2.67 -3.64
C MET A 62 -7.15 3.92 -4.43
N GLY A 63 -5.92 3.96 -4.94
CA GLY A 63 -5.40 5.02 -5.83
C GLY A 63 -6.28 5.20 -7.05
N LEU A 64 -6.55 4.08 -7.73
CA LEU A 64 -7.42 4.01 -8.90
C LEU A 64 -8.87 4.43 -8.58
N LEU A 65 -9.38 4.09 -7.40
CA LEU A 65 -10.70 4.54 -6.94
C LEU A 65 -10.76 6.07 -6.79
N GLY A 66 -9.70 6.68 -6.26
CA GLY A 66 -9.58 8.14 -6.16
C GLY A 66 -9.58 8.83 -7.54
N THR A 67 -8.98 8.20 -8.55
CA THR A 67 -9.02 8.66 -9.94
C THR A 67 -10.44 8.67 -10.50
N ILE A 68 -11.21 7.61 -10.25
CA ILE A 68 -12.60 7.50 -10.71
C ILE A 68 -13.47 8.56 -10.03
N SER A 69 -13.30 8.75 -8.72
CA SER A 69 -14.07 9.72 -7.94
C SER A 69 -13.81 11.18 -8.37
N SER A 70 -12.55 11.55 -8.58
CA SER A 70 -12.17 12.89 -9.04
C SER A 70 -12.65 13.21 -10.45
N LEU A 71 -12.56 12.23 -11.36
CA LEU A 71 -13.13 12.37 -12.71
C LEU A 71 -14.66 12.47 -12.68
N GLN A 72 -15.34 11.73 -11.80
CA GLN A 72 -16.80 11.83 -11.64
C GLN A 72 -17.23 13.24 -11.21
N VAL A 73 -16.52 13.86 -10.26
CA VAL A 73 -16.77 15.25 -9.84
C VAL A 73 -16.57 16.22 -11.01
N SER A 74 -15.51 16.01 -11.80
CA SER A 74 -15.22 16.84 -12.98
C SER A 74 -16.33 16.77 -14.03
N PHE A 75 -16.82 15.55 -14.33
CA PHE A 75 -17.93 15.34 -15.26
C PHE A 75 -19.23 15.98 -14.73
N SER A 76 -19.50 15.89 -13.43
CA SER A 76 -20.67 16.53 -12.81
C SER A 76 -20.58 18.06 -12.83
N GLY A 77 -19.39 18.62 -12.64
CA GLY A 77 -19.13 20.06 -12.77
C GLY A 77 -19.40 20.56 -14.20
N MET A 78 -18.96 19.81 -15.21
CA MET A 78 -19.24 20.14 -16.62
C MET A 78 -20.74 20.17 -16.95
N MET A 79 -21.53 19.25 -16.38
CA MET A 79 -22.98 19.21 -16.60
C MET A 79 -23.73 20.37 -15.95
N THR A 80 -23.19 20.96 -14.88
CA THR A 80 -23.88 21.99 -14.08
C THR A 80 -23.45 23.41 -14.45
N GLN A 81 -22.17 23.62 -14.78
CA GLN A 81 -21.59 24.94 -15.01
C GLN A 81 -21.13 25.15 -16.47
N GLY A 82 -21.24 24.14 -17.32
CA GLY A 82 -20.68 24.14 -18.68
C GLY A 82 -19.22 23.68 -18.70
N VAL A 83 -18.62 23.64 -19.89
CA VAL A 83 -17.22 23.19 -20.06
C VAL A 83 -16.25 24.27 -19.59
N ASP A 84 -16.05 24.37 -18.27
CA ASP A 84 -14.96 25.14 -17.70
C ASP A 84 -13.68 24.30 -17.71
N SER A 85 -12.68 24.77 -18.45
CA SER A 85 -11.38 24.12 -18.57
C SER A 85 -10.67 24.02 -17.22
N GLN A 86 -10.93 24.93 -16.29
CA GLN A 86 -10.29 24.97 -14.98
C GLN A 86 -10.81 23.85 -14.05
N VAL A 87 -12.11 23.53 -14.12
CA VAL A 87 -12.71 22.43 -13.36
C VAL A 87 -12.18 21.07 -13.83
N VAL A 88 -12.08 20.87 -15.14
CA VAL A 88 -11.59 19.62 -15.74
C VAL A 88 -10.11 19.41 -15.44
N THR A 89 -9.29 20.44 -15.64
CA THR A 89 -7.84 20.35 -15.38
C THR A 89 -7.53 20.14 -13.89
N GLY A 90 -8.31 20.74 -12.99
CA GLY A 90 -8.21 20.51 -11.55
C GLY A 90 -8.49 19.06 -11.17
N GLY A 91 -9.60 18.49 -11.63
CA GLY A 91 -9.93 17.11 -11.28
C GLY A 91 -9.02 16.06 -11.91
N ILE A 92 -8.43 16.33 -13.08
CA ILE A 92 -7.36 15.48 -13.65
C ILE A 92 -6.11 15.53 -12.77
N ALA A 93 -5.71 16.72 -12.30
CA ALA A 93 -4.55 16.85 -11.42
C ALA A 93 -4.74 16.08 -10.10
N ASP A 94 -5.94 16.14 -9.51
CA ASP A 94 -6.30 15.36 -8.32
C ASP A 94 -6.30 13.85 -8.57
N ALA A 95 -6.81 13.41 -9.72
CA ALA A 95 -6.76 12.02 -10.16
C ALA A 95 -5.31 11.48 -10.22
N LEU A 96 -4.41 12.24 -10.85
CA LEU A 96 -3.01 11.84 -10.98
C LEU A 96 -2.31 11.81 -9.62
N PHE A 97 -2.59 12.80 -8.77
CA PHE A 97 -1.99 12.89 -7.44
C PHE A 97 -2.38 11.71 -6.54
N THR A 98 -3.67 11.36 -6.47
CA THR A 98 -4.16 10.21 -5.68
C THR A 98 -3.56 8.88 -6.16
N THR A 99 -3.38 8.72 -7.47
CA THR A 99 -2.73 7.53 -8.06
C THR A 99 -1.25 7.45 -7.69
N GLN A 100 -0.53 8.58 -7.79
CA GLN A 100 0.87 8.66 -7.41
C GLN A 100 1.05 8.34 -5.92
N LEU A 101 0.19 8.88 -5.04
CA LEU A 101 0.21 8.57 -3.61
C LEU A 101 0.01 7.08 -3.33
N GLY A 102 -0.99 6.44 -3.95
CA GLY A 102 -1.24 5.01 -3.76
C GLY A 102 -0.03 4.13 -4.12
N LEU A 103 0.67 4.46 -5.21
CA LEU A 103 1.89 3.76 -5.62
C LEU A 103 3.08 4.04 -4.69
N VAL A 104 3.28 5.31 -4.32
CA VAL A 104 4.36 5.71 -3.39
C VAL A 104 4.21 5.02 -2.04
N LEU A 105 2.99 4.78 -1.57
CA LEU A 105 2.74 4.06 -0.33
C LEU A 105 2.84 2.53 -0.48
N ALA A 106 2.53 1.97 -1.66
CA ALA A 106 2.55 0.53 -1.88
C ALA A 106 3.96 -0.05 -2.13
N VAL A 107 4.79 0.66 -2.92
CA VAL A 107 6.12 0.17 -3.32
C VAL A 107 7.02 -0.16 -2.12
N PRO A 108 7.18 0.71 -1.10
CA PRO A 108 8.02 0.40 0.05
C PRO A 108 7.45 -0.77 0.88
N GLY A 109 6.12 -0.91 0.94
CA GLY A 109 5.44 -2.03 1.60
C GLY A 109 5.81 -3.38 0.97
N TRP A 110 5.79 -3.48 -0.37
CA TRP A 110 6.22 -4.69 -1.06
C TRP A 110 7.71 -4.98 -0.88
N LEU A 111 8.56 -3.95 -0.91
CA LEU A 111 10.00 -4.11 -0.66
C LEU A 111 10.27 -4.66 0.76
N MET A 112 9.55 -4.17 1.77
CA MET A 112 9.68 -4.69 3.14
C MET A 112 9.22 -6.15 3.25
N LEU A 113 8.09 -6.51 2.62
CA LEU A 113 7.59 -7.90 2.59
C LEU A 113 8.59 -8.85 1.90
N MET A 114 9.20 -8.41 0.79
CA MET A 114 10.20 -9.21 0.07
C MET A 114 11.51 -9.32 0.85
N GLY A 115 11.93 -8.26 1.55
CA GLY A 115 13.07 -8.30 2.46
C GLY A 115 12.87 -9.29 3.62
N ALA A 116 11.67 -9.31 4.21
CA ALA A 116 11.33 -10.19 5.33
C ALA A 116 11.34 -11.69 4.97
N SER A 117 10.92 -12.05 3.75
CA SER A 117 10.97 -13.43 3.26
C SER A 117 12.38 -13.88 2.85
N SER A 118 13.22 -12.96 2.38
CA SER A 118 14.59 -13.24 1.95
C SER A 118 15.55 -13.59 3.10
N ALA A 119 15.31 -13.06 4.31
CA ALA A 119 16.11 -13.36 5.49
C ALA A 119 16.03 -14.85 5.91
N VAL A 120 14.87 -15.49 5.74
CA VAL A 120 14.65 -16.89 6.17
C VAL A 120 15.32 -17.90 5.25
N LYS A 121 15.34 -17.66 3.94
CA LYS A 121 16.00 -18.56 2.98
C LYS A 121 17.51 -18.68 3.22
N ARG A 122 18.15 -17.64 3.76
CA ARG A 122 19.60 -17.64 4.05
C ARG A 122 19.98 -18.53 5.23
N THR A 123 19.07 -18.76 6.18
CA THR A 123 19.33 -19.62 7.35
C THR A 123 19.21 -21.09 6.96
N ILE A 124 18.17 -21.46 6.21
CA ILE A 124 17.96 -22.84 5.72
C ILE A 124 19.12 -23.28 4.81
N ALA A 125 19.64 -22.39 3.95
CA ALA A 125 20.78 -22.68 3.10
C ALA A 125 22.10 -22.89 3.86
N ARG A 126 22.21 -22.42 5.11
CA ARG A 126 23.38 -22.66 5.97
C ARG A 126 23.31 -24.02 6.65
N GLU A 127 22.12 -24.45 7.07
CA GLU A 127 21.91 -25.78 7.67
C GLU A 127 22.06 -26.91 6.64
N ALA A 128 21.60 -26.71 5.40
CA ALA A 128 21.78 -27.70 4.34
C ALA A 128 23.24 -27.93 3.92
N LYS A 129 24.17 -27.04 4.33
CA LYS A 129 25.61 -27.17 4.04
C LYS A 129 26.40 -27.82 5.18
N SER A 130 25.77 -28.08 6.34
CA SER A 130 26.42 -28.72 7.49
C SER A 130 26.18 -30.23 7.59
N TRP A 131 25.51 -30.83 6.60
CA TRP A 131 25.32 -32.26 6.42
C TRP A 131 26.02 -32.71 5.13
#